data_AF-A0AAU1Z9J4-F1
#
_entry.id   AF-A0AAU1Z9J4-F1
#
_cell.length_a   1.000
_cell.length_b   1.000
_cell.length_c   1.000
_cell.angle_alpha   90.00
_cell.angle_beta   90.00
_cell.angle_gamma   90.00
#
_symmetry.space_group_name_H-M   'P 1'
#
loop_
_entity.id
_entity.type
_entity.pdbx_description
1 polymer ?
#
loop_
_entity_poly.entity_id
_entity_poly.type
_entity_poly.pdbx_seq_one_letter_code
_entity_poly.pdbx_strand_id
1 'polypeptide(L)'
;MGSTSHKLVLPAAVLVMALVGCTPGFGSTTPKGQPASEVCGGFAVDPVVATALEAIAGKGASLTSDGSEPDRVLTDLRKAARTPQSGKKRLQGIPFCKLETAVDEKNVLDITFREALAVPTGDAVKEFATFYSTGRQATSAILHASIYFTCRMPAPAHEIVLVTELDRADENEADHPGIRDEQITLANAAARHVAAALGCADTRLVAGVPAKAQS
;
A
#
# COMPACT_ATOMS: atom_id res chain seq x y z
N MET A 1 -72.26 -20.22 40.71
CA MET A 1 -71.94 -19.96 42.14
C MET A 1 -70.56 -19.34 42.15
N GLY A 2 -70.43 -18.01 42.19
CA GLY A 2 -70.42 -17.19 43.43
C GLY A 2 -69.00 -17.29 44.02
N SER A 3 -68.20 -16.24 44.21
CA SER A 3 -68.50 -14.88 44.63
C SER A 3 -67.33 -13.94 44.28
N THR A 4 -67.66 -12.67 44.10
CA THR A 4 -66.82 -11.48 44.00
C THR A 4 -65.89 -11.26 45.21
N SER A 5 -64.73 -10.64 45.00
CA SER A 5 -64.10 -9.74 45.99
C SER A 5 -63.15 -8.76 45.31
N HIS A 6 -63.59 -7.50 45.21
CA HIS A 6 -62.73 -6.36 44.94
C HIS A 6 -61.95 -5.98 46.22
N LYS A 7 -60.65 -5.77 46.10
CA LYS A 7 -59.88 -4.94 47.04
C LYS A 7 -58.96 -4.00 46.25
N LEU A 8 -59.33 -2.72 46.27
CA LEU A 8 -58.43 -1.60 45.99
C LEU A 8 -57.45 -1.47 47.16
N VAL A 9 -56.15 -1.51 46.88
CA VAL A 9 -55.10 -0.88 47.70
C VAL A 9 -54.05 -0.31 46.74
N LEU A 10 -53.86 1.01 46.81
CA LEU A 10 -52.89 1.83 46.08
C LEU A 10 -51.58 1.95 46.93
N PRO A 11 -50.48 2.48 46.38
CA PRO A 11 -49.25 1.78 46.05
C PRO A 11 -48.18 1.82 47.16
N ALA A 12 -47.39 0.75 47.29
CA ALA A 12 -46.08 0.83 47.94
C ALA A 12 -45.04 1.14 46.86
N ALA A 13 -44.59 2.40 46.82
CA ALA A 13 -43.44 2.80 46.03
C ALA A 13 -42.19 2.11 46.60
N VAL A 14 -41.76 1.03 45.96
CA VAL A 14 -40.44 0.43 46.22
C VAL A 14 -39.44 1.21 45.37
N LEU A 15 -38.63 2.01 46.05
CA LEU A 15 -37.36 2.54 45.55
C LEU A 15 -36.50 1.35 45.09
N VAL A 16 -36.49 1.08 43.78
CA VAL A 16 -35.42 0.29 43.18
C VAL A 16 -34.22 1.22 43.12
N MET A 17 -33.25 1.01 44.02
CA MET A 17 -31.93 1.61 43.92
C MET A 17 -31.42 1.34 42.51
N ALA A 18 -31.20 2.41 41.75
CA ALA A 18 -30.36 2.35 40.58
C ALA A 18 -28.99 1.84 41.06
N LEU A 19 -28.68 0.58 40.77
CA LEU A 19 -27.30 0.17 40.59
C LEU A 19 -26.79 1.01 39.42
N VAL A 20 -26.22 2.16 39.74
CA VAL A 20 -25.31 2.86 38.84
C VAL A 20 -24.11 1.94 38.73
N GLY A 21 -24.21 0.96 37.84
CA GLY A 21 -23.07 0.18 37.41
C GLY A 21 -22.10 1.19 36.82
N CYS A 22 -20.99 1.42 37.53
CA CYS A 22 -19.80 1.99 36.95
C CYS A 22 -19.32 1.04 35.85
N THR A 23 -19.83 1.20 34.63
CA THR A 23 -19.10 0.78 33.44
C THR A 23 -17.92 1.75 33.32
N PRO A 24 -16.67 1.28 33.42
CA PRO A 24 -15.55 2.09 32.96
C PRO A 24 -15.87 2.40 31.50
N GLY A 25 -15.99 3.69 31.19
CA GLY A 25 -16.00 4.14 29.81
C GLY A 25 -14.72 3.64 29.18
N PHE A 26 -14.80 2.53 28.44
CA PHE A 26 -13.85 2.25 27.41
C PHE A 26 -14.04 3.37 26.40
N GLY A 27 -13.32 4.46 26.59
CA GLY A 27 -13.02 5.37 25.51
C GLY A 27 -12.45 4.50 24.40
N SER A 28 -13.26 4.22 23.39
CA SER A 28 -12.79 3.58 22.18
C SER A 28 -11.93 4.60 21.46
N THR A 29 -10.70 4.79 21.94
CA THR A 29 -9.63 5.31 21.11
C THR A 29 -9.44 4.28 20.03
N THR A 30 -10.13 4.46 18.90
CA THR A 30 -9.81 3.75 17.66
C THR A 30 -8.30 3.83 17.48
N PRO A 31 -7.60 2.70 17.28
CA PRO A 31 -6.16 2.73 17.04
C PRO A 31 -5.86 3.77 15.95
N LYS A 32 -4.93 4.69 16.21
CA LYS A 32 -4.46 5.60 15.17
C LYS A 32 -3.66 4.79 14.18
N GLY A 33 -4.03 4.84 12.90
CA GLY A 33 -3.38 4.11 11.82
C GLY A 33 -3.92 2.70 11.60
N GLN A 34 -3.35 2.05 10.60
CA GLN A 34 -3.73 0.75 10.08
C GLN A 34 -2.51 -0.20 10.10
N PRO A 35 -2.74 -1.52 10.19
CA PRO A 35 -1.67 -2.49 9.99
C PRO A 35 -1.16 -2.47 8.55
N ALA A 36 0.06 -2.98 8.35
CA ALA A 36 0.72 -3.10 7.03
C ALA A 36 -0.16 -3.71 5.93
N SER A 37 -1.01 -4.69 6.27
CA SER A 37 -1.87 -5.38 5.31
C SER A 37 -3.08 -4.57 4.82
N GLU A 38 -3.44 -3.47 5.50
CA GLU A 38 -4.65 -2.69 5.22
C GLU A 38 -4.36 -1.38 4.50
N VAL A 39 -3.14 -0.84 4.62
CA VAL A 39 -2.77 0.44 3.99
C VAL A 39 -2.79 0.38 2.46
N CYS A 40 -3.09 1.53 1.85
CA CYS A 40 -3.02 1.73 0.40
C CYS A 40 -3.78 0.69 -0.43
N GLY A 41 -5.00 0.34 0.00
CA GLY A 41 -5.85 -0.62 -0.70
C GLY A 41 -5.43 -2.08 -0.54
N GLY A 42 -4.61 -2.38 0.46
CA GLY A 42 -4.22 -3.76 0.80
C GLY A 42 -3.25 -4.40 -0.17
N PHE A 43 -2.37 -3.62 -0.82
CA PHE A 43 -1.34 -4.17 -1.70
C PHE A 43 -0.40 -5.15 -0.95
N ALA A 44 -0.25 -4.97 0.37
CA ALA A 44 0.55 -5.79 1.26
C ALA A 44 -0.27 -6.83 2.05
N VAL A 45 -1.41 -7.29 1.51
CA VAL A 45 -2.21 -8.37 2.11
C VAL A 45 -1.48 -9.72 2.19
N ASP A 46 -0.53 -9.96 1.28
CA ASP A 46 0.31 -11.15 1.31
C ASP A 46 1.27 -11.09 2.52
N PRO A 47 1.36 -12.14 3.36
CA PRO A 47 2.18 -12.12 4.57
C PRO A 47 3.65 -11.80 4.35
N VAL A 48 4.22 -12.19 3.20
CA VAL A 48 5.61 -11.89 2.86
C VAL A 48 5.77 -10.39 2.57
N VAL A 49 4.79 -9.79 1.90
CA VAL A 49 4.78 -8.35 1.61
C VAL A 49 4.53 -7.53 2.88
N ALA A 50 3.61 -7.96 3.75
CA ALA A 50 3.40 -7.34 5.05
C ALA A 50 4.67 -7.38 5.91
N THR A 51 5.36 -8.52 5.94
CA THR A 51 6.62 -8.69 6.68
C THR A 51 7.72 -7.80 6.11
N ALA A 52 7.82 -7.67 4.79
CA ALA A 52 8.75 -6.74 4.15
C ALA A 52 8.45 -5.28 4.51
N LEU A 53 7.17 -4.90 4.61
CA LEU A 53 6.78 -3.56 5.04
C LEU A 53 7.12 -3.32 6.51
N GLU A 54 6.89 -4.30 7.39
CA GLU A 54 7.27 -4.20 8.80
C GLU A 54 8.79 -4.15 9.00
N ALA A 55 9.58 -4.82 8.17
CA ALA A 55 11.04 -4.72 8.22
C ALA A 55 11.51 -3.28 7.95
N ILE A 56 10.82 -2.56 7.06
CA ILE A 56 11.11 -1.17 6.73
C ILE A 56 10.54 -0.19 7.78
N ALA A 57 9.28 -0.38 8.16
CA ALA A 57 8.54 0.54 9.03
C ALA A 57 8.82 0.34 10.53
N GLY A 58 9.38 -0.82 10.89
CA GLY A 58 9.44 -1.29 12.27
C GLY A 58 8.32 -2.29 12.58
N LYS A 59 8.66 -3.34 13.33
CA LYS A 59 7.72 -4.41 13.69
C LYS A 59 6.55 -3.85 14.49
N GLY A 60 5.33 -4.13 14.04
CA GLY A 60 4.10 -3.65 14.68
C GLY A 60 3.86 -2.15 14.51
N ALA A 61 4.52 -1.50 13.55
CA ALA A 61 4.23 -0.12 13.20
C ALA A 61 2.75 0.04 12.80
N SER A 62 2.13 1.08 13.35
CA SER A 62 0.82 1.54 12.88
C SER A 62 1.04 2.63 11.85
N LEU A 63 0.39 2.51 10.69
CA LEU A 63 0.70 3.31 9.51
C LEU A 63 -0.50 4.15 9.07
N THR A 64 -0.25 5.34 8.56
CA THR A 64 -1.22 6.10 7.77
C THR A 64 -0.80 6.10 6.31
N SER A 65 -1.77 6.33 5.42
CA SER A 65 -1.51 6.45 3.99
C SER A 65 -1.93 7.81 3.45
N ASP A 66 -1.86 8.86 4.29
CA ASP A 66 -2.35 10.19 3.94
C ASP A 66 -1.52 10.79 2.80
N GLY A 67 -2.21 11.35 1.80
CA GLY A 67 -1.58 11.83 0.57
C GLY A 67 -1.36 10.75 -0.51
N SER A 68 -1.77 9.51 -0.26
CA SER A 68 -1.88 8.48 -1.30
C SER A 68 -3.04 8.77 -2.24
N GLU A 69 -2.83 8.59 -3.54
CA GLU A 69 -3.82 8.85 -4.60
C GLU A 69 -4.03 7.60 -5.51
N PRO A 70 -4.36 6.41 -4.97
CA PRO A 70 -4.45 5.17 -5.76
C PRO A 70 -5.47 5.24 -6.90
N ASP A 71 -6.63 5.87 -6.70
CA ASP A 71 -7.64 6.03 -7.75
C ASP A 71 -7.17 6.96 -8.88
N ARG A 72 -6.39 7.99 -8.54
CA ARG A 72 -5.80 8.90 -9.52
C ARG A 72 -4.73 8.19 -10.34
N VAL A 73 -3.88 7.37 -9.71
CA VAL A 73 -2.92 6.50 -10.42
C VAL A 73 -3.63 5.69 -11.49
N LEU A 74 -4.70 4.97 -11.13
CA LEU A 74 -5.43 4.15 -12.08
C LEU A 74 -6.09 4.98 -13.20
N THR A 75 -6.64 6.14 -12.86
CA THR A 75 -7.30 7.04 -13.82
C THR A 75 -6.31 7.61 -14.83
N ASP A 76 -5.19 8.15 -14.35
CA ASP A 76 -4.20 8.82 -15.19
C ASP A 76 -3.42 7.80 -16.05
N LEU A 77 -3.13 6.61 -15.53
CA LEU A 77 -2.49 5.55 -16.32
C LEU A 77 -3.42 5.00 -17.42
N ARG A 78 -4.73 4.84 -17.15
CA ARG A 78 -5.70 4.48 -18.20
C ARG A 78 -5.81 5.57 -19.27
N LYS A 79 -5.75 6.84 -18.86
CA LYS A 79 -5.77 7.97 -19.80
C LYS A 79 -4.50 8.00 -20.66
N ALA A 80 -3.35 7.77 -20.05
CA ALA A 80 -2.06 7.65 -20.73
C ALA A 80 -2.12 6.53 -21.79
N ALA A 81 -2.57 5.33 -21.41
CA ALA A 81 -2.70 4.20 -22.34
C ALA A 81 -3.72 4.40 -23.48
N ARG A 82 -4.60 5.41 -23.40
CA ARG A 82 -5.57 5.76 -24.47
C ARG A 82 -5.13 6.95 -25.32
N THR A 83 -4.12 7.68 -24.87
CA THR A 83 -3.67 8.92 -25.51
C THR A 83 -2.24 8.70 -25.98
N PRO A 84 -1.97 8.55 -27.29
CA PRO A 84 -0.60 8.45 -27.77
C PRO A 84 0.20 9.66 -27.28
N GLN A 85 1.11 9.45 -26.32
CA GLN A 85 1.94 10.54 -25.84
C GLN A 85 2.92 10.92 -26.94
N SER A 86 3.00 12.22 -27.25
CA SER A 86 3.98 12.74 -28.22
C SER A 86 5.43 12.74 -27.70
N GLY A 87 5.73 11.97 -26.64
CA GLY A 87 7.06 11.85 -26.02
C GLY A 87 7.60 13.13 -25.36
N LYS A 88 6.83 14.22 -25.34
CA LYS A 88 7.34 15.57 -25.00
C LYS A 88 7.29 15.95 -23.51
N LYS A 89 6.58 15.20 -22.66
CA LYS A 89 6.47 15.54 -21.23
C LYS A 89 6.55 14.28 -20.36
N ARG A 90 7.58 14.18 -19.53
CA ARG A 90 7.63 13.16 -18.47
C ARG A 90 6.45 13.40 -17.54
N LEU A 91 5.62 12.37 -17.33
CA LEU A 91 4.67 12.39 -16.23
C LEU A 91 5.46 12.41 -14.92
N GLN A 92 5.07 13.27 -13.99
CA GLN A 92 5.53 13.14 -12.61
C GLN A 92 4.93 11.85 -12.04
N GLY A 93 5.67 11.17 -11.16
CA GLY A 93 5.12 10.03 -10.42
C GLY A 93 3.90 10.48 -9.62
N ILE A 94 2.83 9.68 -9.68
CA ILE A 94 1.63 9.88 -8.87
C ILE A 94 1.77 8.95 -7.66
N PRO A 95 1.62 9.46 -6.42
CA PRO A 95 1.80 8.65 -5.21
C PRO A 95 0.67 7.63 -5.12
N PHE A 96 0.97 6.35 -5.37
CA PHE A 96 0.03 5.25 -5.12
C PHE A 96 -0.09 5.00 -3.62
N CYS A 97 1.04 5.05 -2.91
CA CYS A 97 1.11 4.76 -1.50
C CYS A 97 2.21 5.59 -0.84
N LYS A 98 1.82 6.65 -0.14
CA LYS A 98 2.69 7.42 0.74
C LYS A 98 2.40 6.98 2.17
N LEU A 99 3.39 6.41 2.85
CA LEU A 99 3.24 5.86 4.18
C LEU A 99 3.96 6.69 5.23
N GLU A 100 3.26 6.95 6.32
CA GLU A 100 3.81 7.60 7.51
C GLU A 100 3.48 6.76 8.74
N THR A 101 4.29 6.87 9.78
CA THR A 101 3.98 6.29 11.09
C THR A 101 2.84 7.08 11.75
N ALA A 102 1.83 6.38 12.28
CA ALA A 102 0.61 7.03 12.78
C ALA A 102 0.79 7.76 14.13
N VAL A 103 1.94 7.58 14.80
CA VAL A 103 2.23 8.19 16.11
C VAL A 103 3.00 9.50 15.96
N ASP A 104 4.05 9.50 15.15
CA ASP A 104 5.01 10.61 14.99
C ASP A 104 5.06 11.17 13.56
N GLU A 105 4.18 10.71 12.66
CA GLU A 105 4.00 11.23 11.30
C GLU A 105 5.31 11.22 10.47
N LYS A 106 6.21 10.30 10.80
CA LYS A 106 7.47 10.16 10.07
C LYS A 106 7.23 9.42 8.78
N ASN A 107 7.79 9.96 7.70
CA ASN A 107 7.75 9.31 6.40
C ASN A 107 8.44 7.95 6.47
N VAL A 108 7.74 6.91 6.04
CA VAL A 108 8.27 5.54 5.93
C VAL A 108 8.79 5.32 4.51
N LEU A 109 7.89 5.46 3.54
CA LEU A 109 8.17 5.28 2.12
C LEU A 109 7.10 5.95 1.24
N ASP A 110 7.46 6.19 -0.01
CA ASP A 110 6.54 6.60 -1.08
C ASP A 110 6.66 5.62 -2.25
N ILE A 111 5.53 5.07 -2.69
CA ILE A 111 5.42 4.27 -3.91
C ILE A 111 4.70 5.10 -4.96
N THR A 112 5.39 5.44 -6.04
CA THR A 112 4.82 6.22 -7.15
C THR A 112 4.71 5.41 -8.43
N PHE A 113 3.77 5.82 -9.28
CA PHE A 113 3.57 5.25 -10.61
C PHE A 113 3.53 6.32 -11.68
N ARG A 114 4.08 5.99 -12.85
CA ARG A 114 3.90 6.76 -14.08
C ARG A 114 4.14 5.91 -15.32
N GLU A 115 3.73 6.44 -16.47
CA GLU A 115 4.24 5.98 -17.75
C GLU A 115 5.74 6.34 -17.90
N ALA A 116 6.55 5.36 -18.25
CA ALA A 116 7.96 5.52 -18.53
C ALA A 116 8.18 5.76 -20.03
N LEU A 117 8.92 6.82 -20.36
CA LEU A 117 9.29 7.13 -21.75
C LEU A 117 10.31 6.12 -22.31
N ALA A 118 11.12 5.52 -21.44
CA ALA A 118 12.13 4.52 -21.80
C ALA A 118 12.49 3.67 -20.56
N VAL A 119 12.96 2.45 -20.81
CA VAL A 119 13.63 1.62 -19.80
C VAL A 119 15.12 2.01 -19.79
N PRO A 120 15.72 2.35 -18.63
CA PRO A 120 17.11 2.76 -18.56
C PRO A 120 18.06 1.68 -19.07
N THR A 121 18.78 1.97 -20.15
CA THR A 121 19.84 1.12 -20.68
C THR A 121 21.18 1.62 -20.13
N GLY A 122 21.72 1.03 -19.05
CA GLY A 122 23.00 1.53 -18.55
C GLY A 122 23.65 0.76 -17.42
N ASP A 123 24.92 0.43 -17.64
CA ASP A 123 25.87 -0.14 -16.67
C ASP A 123 26.15 0.79 -15.48
N ALA A 124 25.85 2.09 -15.60
CA ALA A 124 26.13 3.09 -14.57
C ALA A 124 25.38 2.86 -13.24
N VAL A 125 24.27 2.12 -13.27
CA VAL A 125 23.51 1.76 -12.06
C VAL A 125 24.02 0.44 -11.44
N LYS A 126 24.87 -0.32 -12.16
CA LYS A 126 25.24 -1.67 -11.76
C LYS A 126 26.07 -1.74 -10.49
N GLU A 127 26.91 -0.74 -10.23
CA GLU A 127 27.79 -0.75 -9.07
C GLU A 127 27.04 -0.54 -7.74
N PHE A 128 25.88 0.12 -7.78
CA PHE A 128 25.16 0.55 -6.58
C PHE A 128 23.78 -0.08 -6.40
N ALA A 129 23.29 -0.82 -7.40
CA ALA A 129 22.00 -1.47 -7.37
C ALA A 129 22.09 -2.99 -7.50
N THR A 130 21.16 -3.67 -6.86
CA THR A 130 20.87 -5.10 -7.07
C THR A 130 19.78 -5.23 -8.13
N PHE A 131 20.01 -6.07 -9.13
CA PHE A 131 19.03 -6.35 -10.19
C PHE A 131 18.18 -7.54 -9.83
N TYR A 132 16.92 -7.52 -10.28
CA TYR A 132 15.97 -8.58 -10.04
C TYR A 132 15.28 -9.04 -11.33
N SER A 133 14.93 -10.31 -11.36
CA SER A 133 14.24 -10.96 -12.48
C SER A 133 12.73 -10.78 -12.38
N THR A 134 12.24 -9.55 -12.56
CA THR A 134 10.81 -9.21 -12.66
C THR A 134 10.58 -8.04 -13.61
N GLY A 135 9.46 -8.06 -14.34
CA GLY A 135 9.14 -7.03 -15.32
C GLY A 135 10.09 -7.02 -16.53
N ARG A 136 10.30 -5.84 -17.11
CA ARG A 136 11.34 -5.58 -18.13
C ARG A 136 12.70 -5.31 -17.49
N GLN A 137 12.70 -4.64 -16.34
CA GLN A 137 13.89 -4.31 -15.56
C GLN A 137 13.46 -3.97 -14.14
N ALA A 138 14.19 -4.48 -13.16
CA ALA A 138 13.92 -4.21 -11.76
C ALA A 138 15.24 -4.03 -11.01
N THR A 139 15.33 -2.97 -10.21
CA THR A 139 16.53 -2.63 -9.45
C THR A 139 16.18 -2.14 -8.07
N SER A 140 17.04 -2.42 -7.08
CA SER A 140 16.97 -1.81 -5.76
C SER A 140 18.35 -1.36 -5.27
N ALA A 141 18.39 -0.16 -4.72
CA ALA A 141 19.50 0.50 -4.05
C ALA A 141 19.05 0.99 -2.65
N ILE A 142 19.97 1.54 -1.85
CA ILE A 142 19.80 1.81 -0.41
C ILE A 142 18.46 2.46 -0.05
N LEU A 143 18.04 3.51 -0.78
CA LEU A 143 16.81 4.25 -0.51
C LEU A 143 15.79 4.18 -1.65
N HIS A 144 16.09 3.44 -2.72
CA HIS A 144 15.29 3.48 -3.94
C HIS A 144 15.13 2.10 -4.55
N ALA A 145 13.92 1.75 -4.98
CA ALA A 145 13.69 0.63 -5.87
C ALA A 145 12.84 1.05 -7.06
N SER A 146 13.07 0.44 -8.21
CA SER A 146 12.27 0.69 -9.40
C SER A 146 12.00 -0.60 -10.18
N ILE A 147 10.80 -0.70 -10.74
CA ILE A 147 10.37 -1.79 -11.61
C ILE A 147 9.72 -1.19 -12.84
N TYR A 148 10.34 -1.44 -13.99
CA TYR A 148 9.78 -1.14 -15.30
C TYR A 148 9.07 -2.38 -15.84
N PHE A 149 7.82 -2.24 -16.27
CA PHE A 149 7.06 -3.35 -16.83
C PHE A 149 6.16 -2.90 -17.97
N THR A 150 5.88 -3.79 -18.90
CA THR A 150 4.92 -3.54 -19.97
C THR A 150 3.51 -3.68 -19.41
N CYS A 151 2.62 -2.75 -19.76
CA CYS A 151 1.20 -2.89 -19.51
C CYS A 151 0.44 -2.81 -20.82
N ARG A 152 -0.12 -3.95 -21.23
CA ARG A 152 -1.10 -4.02 -22.32
C ARG A 152 -2.50 -4.12 -21.72
N MET A 153 -3.17 -2.99 -21.58
CA MET A 153 -4.56 -2.95 -21.13
C MET A 153 -5.51 -3.44 -22.26
N PRO A 154 -6.77 -3.82 -21.94
CA PRO A 154 -7.76 -4.13 -22.96
C PRO A 154 -7.97 -2.96 -23.94
N ALA A 155 -8.29 -3.30 -25.19
CA ALA A 155 -8.64 -2.31 -26.22
C ALA A 155 -9.75 -1.36 -25.70
N PRO A 156 -9.70 -0.05 -26.02
CA PRO A 156 -8.92 0.60 -27.07
C PRO A 156 -7.54 1.15 -26.63
N ALA A 157 -6.93 0.62 -25.57
CA ALA A 157 -5.62 1.06 -25.12
C ALA A 157 -4.46 0.57 -26.02
N HIS A 158 -3.40 1.38 -26.12
CA HIS A 158 -2.11 0.95 -26.64
C HIS A 158 -1.22 0.41 -25.52
N GLU A 159 -0.20 -0.34 -25.91
CA GLU A 159 0.83 -0.82 -24.98
C GLU A 159 1.67 0.37 -24.47
N ILE A 160 1.85 0.43 -23.15
CA ILE A 160 2.73 1.41 -22.50
C ILE A 160 3.73 0.71 -21.59
N VAL A 161 4.84 1.37 -21.29
CA VAL A 161 5.76 0.95 -20.23
C VAL A 161 5.40 1.74 -18.98
N LEU A 162 5.17 1.05 -17.88
CA LEU A 162 4.98 1.64 -16.56
C LEU A 162 6.26 1.51 -15.75
N VAL A 163 6.49 2.47 -14.87
CA VAL A 163 7.48 2.35 -13.80
C VAL A 163 6.79 2.50 -12.46
N THR A 164 7.06 1.55 -11.58
CA THR A 164 6.82 1.66 -10.13
C THR A 164 8.13 2.08 -9.50
N GLU A 165 8.13 3.17 -8.75
CA GLU A 165 9.26 3.61 -7.95
C GLU A 165 8.88 3.56 -6.48
N LEU A 166 9.81 3.12 -5.64
CA LEU A 166 9.70 3.15 -4.20
C LEU A 166 10.87 3.95 -3.66
N ASP A 167 10.57 5.04 -2.97
CA ASP A 167 11.54 5.86 -2.26
C ASP A 167 11.33 5.68 -0.75
N ARG A 168 12.37 5.25 -0.06
CA ARG A 168 12.38 5.08 1.40
C ARG A 168 12.90 6.37 2.03
N ALA A 169 12.34 6.79 3.18
CA ALA A 169 12.93 7.92 3.88
C ALA A 169 14.30 7.53 4.44
N ASP A 170 15.30 8.41 4.28
CA ASP A 170 16.67 8.22 4.77
C ASP A 170 16.72 8.13 6.32
N GLU A 171 15.80 8.84 6.98
CA GLU A 171 15.66 8.90 8.43
C GLU A 171 15.18 7.58 9.07
N ASN A 172 14.79 6.59 8.25
CA ASN A 172 14.42 5.27 8.73
C ASN A 172 15.67 4.40 8.86
N GLU A 173 16.07 4.13 10.11
CA GLU A 173 17.25 3.35 10.52
C GLU A 173 17.27 1.89 10.02
N ALA A 174 16.30 1.44 9.21
CA ALA A 174 16.24 0.10 8.63
C ALA A 174 17.29 -0.15 7.52
N ASP A 175 18.53 0.32 7.69
CA ASP A 175 19.65 -0.10 6.85
C ASP A 175 20.19 -1.45 7.34
N HIS A 176 19.82 -2.52 6.67
CA HIS A 176 20.25 -3.89 6.98
C HIS A 176 20.45 -4.71 5.71
N PRO A 177 21.15 -5.87 5.76
CA PRO A 177 21.49 -6.65 4.56
C PRO A 177 20.30 -7.12 3.70
N GLY A 178 19.10 -7.14 4.27
CA GLY A 178 17.86 -7.52 3.59
C GLY A 178 17.19 -6.38 2.82
N ILE A 179 17.52 -5.11 3.11
CA ILE A 179 16.68 -3.94 2.78
C ILE A 179 16.29 -3.88 1.31
N ARG A 180 17.21 -4.24 0.42
CA ARG A 180 16.99 -4.24 -1.03
C ARG A 180 16.00 -5.31 -1.49
N ASP A 181 15.99 -6.46 -0.83
CA ASP A 181 15.06 -7.57 -1.08
C ASP A 181 13.66 -7.20 -0.58
N GLU A 182 13.55 -6.52 0.57
CA GLU A 182 12.25 -6.01 1.06
C GLU A 182 11.71 -4.88 0.18
N GLN A 183 12.53 -3.89 -0.18
CA GLN A 183 12.12 -2.80 -1.07
C GLN A 183 11.61 -3.31 -2.41
N ILE A 184 12.32 -4.24 -3.06
CA ILE A 184 11.86 -4.77 -4.35
C ILE A 184 10.62 -5.64 -4.20
N THR A 185 10.45 -6.32 -3.07
CA THR A 185 9.24 -7.10 -2.76
C THR A 185 8.02 -6.19 -2.68
N LEU A 186 8.13 -5.05 -1.97
CA LEU A 186 7.06 -4.06 -1.87
C LEU A 186 6.75 -3.41 -3.23
N ALA A 187 7.78 -2.96 -3.96
CA ALA A 187 7.59 -2.37 -5.28
C ALA A 187 6.94 -3.38 -6.25
N ASN A 188 7.32 -4.65 -6.21
CA ASN A 188 6.75 -5.70 -7.06
C ASN A 188 5.30 -6.01 -6.68
N ALA A 189 4.97 -6.05 -5.39
CA ALA A 189 3.61 -6.24 -4.92
C ALA A 189 2.70 -5.09 -5.35
N ALA A 190 3.13 -3.83 -5.17
CA ALA A 190 2.40 -2.67 -5.64
C ALA A 190 2.24 -2.67 -7.17
N ALA A 191 3.30 -2.99 -7.92
CA ALA A 191 3.26 -3.09 -9.37
C ALA A 191 2.22 -4.12 -9.83
N ARG A 192 2.17 -5.30 -9.19
CA ARG A 192 1.18 -6.34 -9.46
C ARG A 192 -0.24 -5.89 -9.11
N HIS A 193 -0.41 -5.22 -7.98
CA HIS A 193 -1.71 -4.70 -7.55
C HIS A 193 -2.27 -3.71 -8.58
N VAL A 194 -1.47 -2.72 -8.99
CA VAL A 194 -1.86 -1.74 -10.01
C VAL A 194 -2.06 -2.40 -11.37
N ALA A 195 -1.18 -3.31 -11.77
CA ALA A 195 -1.30 -4.01 -13.05
C ALA A 195 -2.60 -4.84 -13.13
N ALA A 196 -2.98 -5.51 -12.05
CA ALA A 196 -4.24 -6.25 -11.96
C ALA A 196 -5.45 -5.30 -12.07
N ALA A 197 -5.43 -4.17 -11.35
CA ALA A 197 -6.50 -3.17 -11.41
C ALA A 197 -6.65 -2.48 -12.79
N LEU A 198 -5.55 -2.41 -13.56
CA LEU A 198 -5.53 -1.90 -14.93
C LEU A 198 -5.88 -2.98 -15.97
N GLY A 199 -5.89 -4.26 -15.59
CA GLY A 199 -6.07 -5.37 -16.51
C GLY A 199 -4.90 -5.57 -17.48
N CYS A 200 -3.67 -5.25 -17.04
CA CYS A 200 -2.48 -5.38 -17.87
C CYS A 200 -2.19 -6.86 -18.20
N ALA A 201 -2.01 -7.16 -19.48
CA ALA A 201 -1.37 -8.39 -19.95
C ALA A 201 0.15 -8.20 -20.12
N ASP A 202 0.88 -9.32 -20.23
CA ASP A 202 2.32 -9.39 -20.57
C ASP A 202 3.27 -8.60 -19.65
N THR A 203 2.89 -8.44 -18.37
CA THR A 203 3.66 -7.65 -17.41
C THR A 203 5.02 -8.22 -17.05
N ARG A 204 5.16 -9.56 -17.13
CA ARG A 204 6.32 -10.33 -16.64
C ARG A 204 6.64 -10.07 -15.16
N LEU A 205 5.69 -9.54 -14.40
CA LEU A 205 5.83 -9.38 -12.95
C LEU A 205 5.68 -10.74 -12.27
N VAL A 206 6.65 -11.13 -11.44
CA VAL A 206 6.66 -12.43 -10.76
C VAL A 206 5.88 -12.40 -9.45
N ALA A 207 5.28 -13.51 -9.05
CA ALA A 207 4.66 -13.62 -7.74
C ALA A 207 5.72 -13.72 -6.62
N GLY A 208 5.40 -13.18 -5.44
CA GLY A 208 6.28 -13.23 -4.27
C GLY A 208 7.52 -12.34 -4.41
N VAL A 209 8.63 -12.80 -3.82
CA VAL A 209 9.93 -12.12 -3.81
C VAL A 209 10.64 -12.35 -5.15
N PRO A 210 10.96 -11.29 -5.91
CA PRO A 210 11.76 -11.42 -7.13
C PRO A 210 13.14 -12.02 -6.86
N ALA A 211 13.57 -12.96 -7.69
CA ALA A 211 14.93 -13.49 -7.63
C ALA A 211 15.95 -12.44 -8.10
N LYS A 212 17.16 -12.44 -7.52
CA LYS A 212 18.27 -11.61 -8.00
C LYS A 212 18.65 -12.05 -9.41
N ALA A 213 18.78 -11.09 -10.32
CA ALA A 213 19.21 -11.36 -11.68
C ALA A 213 20.70 -11.72 -11.68
N GLN A 214 21.05 -12.75 -12.46
CA GLN A 214 22.45 -13.10 -12.68
C GLN A 214 23.06 -12.09 -13.66
N SER A 215 24.22 -11.55 -13.30
CA SER A 215 25.04 -10.67 -14.13
C SER A 215 25.76 -11.42 -15.23
#